data_AF-A0A5E4VTQ5-F1
#
_entry.id   AF-A0A5E4VTQ5-F1
#
_cell.length_a   1.000
_cell.length_b   1.000
_cell.length_c   1.000
_cell.angle_alpha   90.00
_cell.angle_beta   90.00
_cell.angle_gamma   90.00
#
_symmetry.space_group_name_H-M   'P 1'
#
loop_
_entity.id
_entity.type
_entity.pdbx_description
1 polymer ?
#
loop_
_entity_poly.entity_id
_entity_poly.type
_entity_poly.pdbx_seq_one_letter_code
_entity_poly.pdbx_strand_id
1 'polypeptide(L)'
;MDDLGRYFWALTDHVCRECFVRVVARPGDDDDQVFRCSNCGSEAQGSDERVICACGLPGVECRPNDNPTPADPGEIIAVAPGRAP
;
A
#
# COMPACT_ATOMS: atom_id res chain seq x y z
N MET A 1 11.33 -19.51 14.06
CA MET A 1 11.34 -18.46 13.02
C MET A 1 12.46 -17.51 13.37
N ASP A 2 13.44 -17.34 12.51
CA ASP A 2 14.56 -16.41 12.72
C ASP A 2 14.06 -14.97 12.84
N ASP A 3 14.64 -14.21 13.77
CA ASP A 3 14.27 -12.84 14.16
C ASP A 3 14.25 -11.84 12.98
N LEU A 4 14.97 -12.16 11.89
CA LEU A 4 15.04 -11.36 10.66
C LEU A 4 13.68 -11.19 9.97
N GLY A 5 12.78 -12.18 10.07
CA GLY A 5 11.46 -12.12 9.42
C GLY A 5 10.57 -11.00 9.96
N ARG A 6 10.79 -10.56 11.20
CA ARG A 6 10.01 -9.48 11.82
C ARG A 6 10.30 -8.11 11.19
N TYR A 7 11.53 -7.91 10.72
CA TYR A 7 12.04 -6.63 10.23
C TYR A 7 12.06 -6.55 8.70
N PHE A 8 11.80 -7.66 8.01
CA PHE A 8 11.72 -7.70 6.56
C PHE A 8 10.33 -7.27 6.09
N TRP A 9 10.26 -6.09 5.48
CA TRP A 9 9.05 -5.52 4.89
C TRP A 9 9.20 -5.48 3.36
N ALA A 10 8.23 -6.05 2.64
CA ALA A 10 8.17 -6.00 1.19
C ALA A 10 7.28 -4.83 0.73
N LEU A 11 7.68 -4.12 -0.32
CA LEU A 11 6.80 -3.18 -1.01
C LEU A 11 5.64 -3.93 -1.65
N THR A 12 4.41 -3.43 -1.51
CA THR A 12 3.24 -3.92 -2.24
C THR A 12 2.93 -3.03 -3.42
N ASP A 13 2.04 -3.39 -4.34
CA ASP A 13 1.64 -2.52 -5.47
C ASP A 13 0.52 -1.53 -5.10
N HIS A 14 0.53 -1.07 -3.85
CA HIS A 14 -0.57 -0.31 -3.27
C HIS A 14 -0.12 0.95 -2.55
N VAL A 15 -1.05 1.92 -2.46
CA VAL A 15 -0.89 3.13 -1.67
C VAL A 15 -1.91 3.21 -0.54
N CYS A 16 -1.53 3.88 0.54
CA CYS A 16 -2.33 4.04 1.75
C CYS A 16 -3.57 4.92 1.46
N ARG A 17 -4.73 4.54 2.01
CA ARG A 17 -5.96 5.34 1.85
C ARG A 17 -5.94 6.70 2.56
N GLU A 18 -5.04 6.89 3.52
CA GLU A 18 -4.96 8.10 4.33
C GLU A 18 -4.03 9.15 3.70
N CYS A 19 -2.89 8.73 3.13
CA CYS A 19 -1.86 9.65 2.64
C CYS A 19 -1.35 9.36 1.23
N PHE A 20 -1.86 8.33 0.55
CA PHE A 20 -1.52 7.94 -0.81
C PHE A 20 -0.03 7.63 -1.07
N VAL A 21 0.75 7.34 -0.03
CA VAL A 21 2.13 6.82 -0.12
C VAL A 21 2.14 5.30 0.00
N ARG A 22 3.27 4.65 -0.35
CA ARG A 22 3.44 3.19 -0.46
C ARG A 22 3.03 2.44 0.82
N VAL A 23 2.42 1.28 0.60
CA VAL A 23 2.17 0.25 1.61
C VAL A 23 3.30 -0.78 1.54
N VAL A 24 3.74 -1.22 2.70
CA VAL A 24 4.63 -2.36 2.85
C VAL A 24 3.92 -3.47 3.62
N ALA A 25 4.28 -4.71 3.34
CA ALA A 25 3.74 -5.89 3.98
C ALA A 25 4.83 -6.76 4.59
N ARG A 26 4.49 -7.49 5.64
CA ARG A 26 5.31 -8.58 6.17
C ARG A 26 4.40 -9.72 6.64
N PRO A 27 4.91 -10.95 6.78
CA PRO A 27 4.16 -12.03 7.40
C PRO A 27 3.66 -11.62 8.81
N GLY A 28 2.38 -11.88 9.08
CA GLY A 28 1.75 -11.74 10.38
C GLY A 28 1.66 -13.07 11.14
N ASP A 29 0.71 -13.16 12.05
CA ASP A 29 0.32 -14.42 12.68
C ASP A 29 -0.62 -15.21 11.76
N ASP A 30 -0.58 -16.55 11.83
CA ASP A 30 -1.37 -17.46 10.99
C ASP A 30 -1.17 -17.22 9.48
N ASP A 31 -2.27 -17.10 8.72
CA ASP A 31 -2.29 -16.85 7.26
C ASP A 31 -2.45 -15.35 6.92
N ASP A 32 -2.40 -14.46 7.93
CA ASP A 32 -2.54 -13.02 7.74
C ASP A 32 -1.21 -12.34 7.44
N GLN A 33 -1.30 -11.12 6.89
CA GLN A 33 -0.19 -10.21 6.72
C GLN A 33 -0.38 -8.96 7.58
N VAL A 34 0.73 -8.37 8.00
CA VAL A 34 0.74 -7.03 8.60
C VAL A 34 1.11 -6.04 7.50
N PHE A 35 0.20 -5.10 7.25
CA PHE A 35 0.39 -4.02 6.30
C PHE A 35 0.63 -2.70 7.04
N ARG A 36 1.63 -1.94 6.59
CA ARG A 36 1.97 -0.63 7.17
C ARG A 36 2.20 0.39 6.06
N CYS A 37 1.71 1.61 6.26
CA CYS A 37 2.11 2.72 5.39
C CYS A 37 3.55 3.13 5.70
N SER A 38 4.39 3.25 4.66
CA SER A 38 5.80 3.63 4.81
C SER A 38 6.00 5.11 5.18
N ASN A 39 4.93 5.91 5.21
CA ASN A 39 4.98 7.34 5.49
C ASN A 39 4.19 7.72 6.76
N CYS A 40 2.86 7.54 6.79
CA CYS A 40 2.04 7.98 7.93
C CYS A 40 2.03 6.99 9.10
N GLY A 41 2.57 5.78 8.92
CA GLY A 41 2.67 4.77 9.98
C GLY A 41 1.37 4.05 10.33
N SER A 42 0.24 4.35 9.66
CA SER A 42 -0.97 3.55 9.77
C SER A 42 -0.65 2.07 9.54
N GLU A 43 -1.27 1.20 10.33
CA GLU A 43 -1.02 -0.25 10.32
C GLU A 43 -2.32 -1.02 10.49
N ALA A 44 -2.43 -2.15 9.80
CA ALA A 44 -3.53 -3.09 9.93
C ALA A 44 -3.05 -4.52 9.64
N GLN A 45 -3.72 -5.50 10.22
CA GLN A 45 -3.53 -6.92 9.92
C GLN A 45 -4.75 -7.46 9.15
N GLY A 46 -4.50 -8.34 8.19
CA GLY A 46 -5.55 -9.10 7.50
C GLY A 46 -5.00 -9.89 6.33
N SER A 47 -5.90 -10.53 5.59
CA SER A 47 -5.56 -11.42 4.47
C SER A 47 -5.27 -10.70 3.14
N ASP A 48 -5.52 -9.38 3.07
CA ASP A 48 -5.40 -8.57 1.84
C ASP A 48 -5.13 -7.11 2.20
N GLU A 49 -4.29 -6.43 1.42
CA GLU A 49 -3.82 -5.06 1.65
C GLU A 49 -4.92 -4.00 1.67
N ARG A 50 -6.12 -4.28 1.14
CA ARG A 50 -7.31 -3.40 1.20
C ARG A 50 -7.71 -3.03 2.63
N VAL A 51 -7.24 -3.76 3.63
CA VAL A 51 -7.42 -3.37 5.04
C VAL A 51 -6.81 -2.00 5.37
N ILE A 52 -5.84 -1.51 4.58
CA ILE A 52 -5.19 -0.19 4.73
C ILE A 52 -5.04 0.59 3.40
N CYS A 53 -5.09 -0.09 2.27
CA CYS A 53 -4.89 0.47 0.94
C CYS A 53 -6.08 1.33 0.48
N ALA A 54 -5.81 2.31 -0.38
CA ALA A 54 -6.80 3.09 -1.13
C ALA A 54 -7.78 2.23 -1.95
N CYS A 55 -7.39 1.02 -2.40
CA CYS A 55 -8.28 0.06 -3.06
C CYS A 55 -9.45 -0.41 -2.18
N GLY A 56 -9.39 -0.20 -0.85
CA GLY A 56 -10.52 -0.42 0.04
C GLY A 56 -11.59 0.69 -0.03
N LEU A 57 -11.32 1.80 -0.73
CA LEU A 57 -12.27 2.87 -0.95
C LEU A 57 -13.16 2.58 -2.18
N PRO A 58 -14.45 2.94 -2.16
CA PRO A 58 -15.34 2.69 -3.29
C PRO A 58 -14.86 3.35 -4.60
N GLY A 59 -14.65 2.52 -5.63
CA GLY A 59 -14.27 2.96 -6.98
C GLY A 59 -12.81 3.39 -7.14
N VAL A 60 -11.97 3.27 -6.11
CA VAL A 60 -10.55 3.63 -6.19
C VAL A 60 -9.71 2.39 -6.50
N GLU A 61 -8.74 2.54 -7.40
CA GLU A 61 -7.81 1.49 -7.78
C GLU A 61 -6.37 2.01 -7.74
N CYS A 62 -5.44 1.22 -7.18
CA CYS A 62 -4.01 1.48 -7.27
C CYS A 62 -3.49 0.98 -8.61
N ARG A 63 -2.72 1.80 -9.33
CA ARG A 63 -2.12 1.47 -10.62
C ARG A 63 -0.69 1.99 -10.70
N PRO A 64 0.16 1.41 -11.56
CA PRO A 64 1.42 2.04 -11.93
C PRO A 64 1.22 3.48 -12.38
N ASN A 65 2.13 4.35 -11.99
CA ASN A 65 2.22 5.69 -12.54
C ASN A 65 2.96 5.63 -13.88
N ASP A 66 2.27 5.88 -14.98
CA ASP A 66 2.86 5.82 -16.32
C ASP A 66 3.84 6.99 -16.60
N ASN A 67 3.82 8.03 -15.77
CA ASN A 67 4.64 9.23 -15.96
C ASN A 67 5.12 9.82 -14.61
N PRO A 68 6.00 9.13 -13.88
CA PRO A 68 6.58 9.67 -12.66
C PRO A 68 7.44 10.89 -12.97
N THR A 69 7.25 11.96 -12.21
CA THR A 69 8.01 13.21 -12.34
C THR A 69 8.59 13.61 -10.98
N PRO A 70 9.57 14.53 -10.90
CA PRO A 70 10.03 15.03 -9.62
C PRO A 70 8.92 15.67 -8.75
N ALA A 71 7.87 16.22 -9.37
CA ALA A 71 6.72 16.80 -8.67
C ALA A 71 5.69 15.74 -8.24
N ASP A 72 5.65 14.60 -8.92
CA ASP A 72 4.81 13.44 -8.60
C ASP A 72 5.61 12.13 -8.79
N PRO A 73 6.48 11.78 -7.83
CA PRO A 73 7.46 10.70 -7.99
C PRO A 73 6.91 9.31 -7.62
N GLY A 74 5.62 9.21 -7.27
CA GLY A 74 5.04 7.94 -6.84
C GLY A 74 4.98 6.94 -8.00
N GLU A 75 5.64 5.78 -7.85
CA GLU A 75 5.59 4.69 -8.85
C GLU A 75 4.22 4.00 -8.94
N ILE A 76 3.42 4.09 -7.86
CA ILE A 76 2.04 3.62 -7.81
C ILE A 76 1.16 4.80 -7.37
N ILE A 77 0.03 4.99 -8.04
CA ILE A 77 -0.95 6.05 -7.78
C ILE A 77 -2.34 5.46 -7.53
N ALA A 78 -3.16 6.17 -6.75
CA ALA A 78 -4.57 5.85 -6.58
C ALA A 78 -5.41 6.62 -7.61
N VAL A 79 -6.22 5.91 -8.39
CA VAL A 79 -7.10 6.48 -9.43
C VAL A 79 -8.56 6.28 -9.01
N ALA A 80 -9.34 7.35 -9.01
CA ALA A 80 -10.79 7.31 -8.78
C ALA A 80 -11.54 7.34 -10.13
N PRO A 81 -12.81 6.89 -10.19
CA PRO A 81 -13.58 6.89 -11.42
C PRO A 81 -13.80 8.32 -11.90
N GLY A 82 -13.58 8.58 -13.19
CA GLY A 82 -13.87 9.87 -13.82
C GLY A 82 -12.77 10.93 -13.75
N ARG A 83 -11.61 10.62 -13.17
CA ARG A 83 -10.40 11.43 -13.32
C ARG A 83 -9.57 10.83 -14.46
N ALA A 84 -9.50 11.52 -15.60
CA ALA A 84 -8.48 11.22 -16.61
C ALA A 84 -7.09 11.44 -15.97
N PRO A 85 -6.06 10.65 -16.35
CA PRO A 85 -4.69 10.84 -15.87
C PRO A 85 -4.21 12.27 -16.12
#